data_AF-A0A7X3P4P7-F1
#
_entry.id   AF-A0A7X3P4P7-F1
#
_cell.length_a   1.000
_cell.length_b   1.000
_cell.length_c   1.000
_cell.angle_alpha   90.00
_cell.angle_beta   90.00
_cell.angle_gamma   90.00
#
_symmetry.space_group_name_H-M   'P 1'
#
loop_
_entity.id
_entity.type
_entity.pdbx_description
1 polymer ?
#
loop_
_entity_poly.entity_id
_entity_poly.type
_entity_poly.pdbx_seq_one_letter_code
_entity_poly.pdbx_strand_id
1 'polypeptide(L)' 'MISNRDWQILEQTNRMLALSWEALRRARASGDTHAIKMAEMSYFQALQGVIVSTQNAVAQNAVSQ' A
#
# COMPACT_ATOMS: atom_id res chain seq x y z
N MET A 1 18.07 3.87 -11.70
CA MET A 1 17.37 2.59 -12.01
C MET A 1 16.87 2.03 -10.69
N ILE A 2 15.62 1.57 -10.59
CA ILE A 2 15.12 1.01 -9.33
C ILE A 2 15.90 -0.28 -9.03
N SER A 3 16.38 -0.45 -7.81
CA SER A 3 17.08 -1.67 -7.41
C SER A 3 16.12 -2.86 -7.42
N ASN A 4 16.60 -4.10 -7.66
CA ASN A 4 15.75 -5.29 -7.59
C ASN A 4 15.07 -5.43 -6.22
N ARG A 5 15.74 -5.00 -5.15
CA ARG A 5 15.19 -5.01 -3.79
C ARG A 5 14.04 -4.02 -3.65
N ASP A 6 14.23 -2.78 -4.08
CA ASP A 6 13.17 -1.76 -4.01
C ASP A 6 11.99 -2.14 -4.91
N TRP A 7 12.27 -2.74 -6.08
CA TRP A 7 11.23 -3.26 -6.96
C TRP A 7 10.36 -4.31 -6.27
N GLN A 8 10.95 -5.30 -5.60
CA GLN A 8 10.21 -6.32 -4.85
C GLN A 8 9.38 -5.73 -3.70
N ILE A 9 9.94 -4.75 -2.97
CA ILE A 9 9.23 -4.06 -1.89
C ILE A 9 8.04 -3.26 -2.43
N LEU A 10 8.22 -2.54 -3.54
CA LEU A 10 7.16 -1.80 -4.21
C LEU A 10 6.07 -2.73 -4.74
N GLU A 11 6.43 -3.85 -5.34
CA GLU A 11 5.47 -4.86 -5.79
C GLU A 11 4.64 -5.41 -4.63
N GLN A 12 5.29 -5.81 -3.53
CA GLN A 12 4.61 -6.36 -2.36
C GLN A 12 3.64 -5.34 -1.74
N THR A 13 4.09 -4.09 -1.54
CA THR A 13 3.26 -3.04 -0.96
C THR A 13 2.09 -2.65 -1.86
N ASN A 14 2.30 -2.58 -3.17
CA ASN A 14 1.22 -2.34 -4.13
C ASN A 14 0.17 -3.48 -4.13
N ARG A 15 0.62 -4.74 -4.08
CA ARG A 15 -0.30 -5.88 -3.96
C ARG A 15 -1.14 -5.81 -2.69
N MET A 16 -0.53 -5.44 -1.58
CA MET A 16 -1.24 -5.27 -0.30
C MET A 16 -2.25 -4.12 -0.35
N LEU A 17 -1.90 -3.00 -0.98
CA LEU A 17 -2.82 -1.88 -1.21
C LEU A 17 -4.05 -2.32 -2.04
N ALA A 18 -3.82 -3.08 -3.12
CA ALA A 18 -4.90 -3.60 -3.96
C ALA A 18 -5.84 -4.54 -3.18
N LEU A 19 -5.29 -5.45 -2.37
CA LEU A 19 -6.08 -6.35 -1.53
C LEU A 19 -6.90 -5.58 -0.47
N SER A 20 -6.28 -4.61 0.22
CA SER A 20 -6.98 -3.77 1.20
C SER A 20 -8.07 -2.91 0.55
N TRP A 21 -7.85 -2.42 -0.67
CA TRP A 21 -8.86 -1.69 -1.43
C TRP A 21 -10.06 -2.57 -1.78
N GLU A 22 -9.82 -3.79 -2.26
CA GLU A 22 -10.90 -4.74 -2.52
C GLU A 22 -11.68 -5.08 -1.25
N ALA A 23 -10.99 -5.29 -0.12
CA ALA A 23 -11.63 -5.56 1.16
C ALA A 23 -12.52 -4.39 1.61
N LEU A 24 -12.04 -3.15 1.48
CA LEU A 24 -12.82 -1.95 1.75
C LEU A 24 -14.04 -1.84 0.84
N ARG A 25 -13.88 -2.10 -0.46
CA ARG A 25 -15.00 -2.09 -1.41
C ARG A 25 -16.08 -3.09 -1.01
N ARG A 26 -15.71 -4.31 -0.60
CA ARG A 26 -16.64 -5.34 -0.13
C ARG A 26 -17.32 -4.94 1.18
N ALA A 27 -16.57 -4.39 2.13
CA ALA A 27 -17.11 -3.90 3.40
C ALA A 27 -18.11 -2.75 3.18
N ARG A 28 -17.84 -1.82 2.26
CA ARG A 28 -18.80 -0.76 1.90
C ARG A 28 -20.07 -1.31 1.27
N ALA A 29 -19.96 -2.37 0.47
CA ALA A 29 -21.13 -3.02 -0.13
C ALA A 29 -21.99 -3.76 0.89
N SER A 30 -21.43 -4.23 2.02
CA SER A 30 -22.21 -4.91 3.07
C SER A 30 -22.99 -3.95 3.98
N GLY A 31 -22.58 -2.68 4.05
CA GLY A 31 -23.20 -1.67 4.91
C GLY A 31 -22.89 -1.82 6.40
N ASP A 32 -22.01 -2.76 6.78
CA ASP A 32 -21.59 -2.96 8.17
C ASP A 32 -20.56 -1.88 8.56
N THR A 33 -21.01 -0.91 9.35
CA THR A 33 -20.20 0.23 9.82
C THR A 33 -18.92 -0.19 10.55
N HIS A 34 -18.95 -1.29 11.31
CA HIS A 34 -17.76 -1.77 12.01
C HIS A 34 -16.76 -2.38 11.02
N ALA A 35 -17.24 -3.23 10.12
CA ALA A 35 -16.41 -3.82 9.06
C ALA A 35 -15.80 -2.75 8.14
N ILE A 36 -16.57 -1.70 7.80
CA ILE A 36 -16.10 -0.56 7.01
C ILE A 36 -14.95 0.14 7.73
N LYS A 37 -15.13 0.49 9.01
CA LYS A 37 -14.08 1.20 9.78
C LYS A 37 -12.79 0.39 9.86
N MET A 38 -12.89 -0.92 10.10
CA MET A 38 -11.72 -1.80 10.13
C MET A 38 -11.03 -1.86 8.77
N ALA A 39 -11.78 -2.02 7.68
CA ALA A 39 -11.24 -2.07 6.33
C ALA A 39 -10.62 -0.72 5.89
N GLU A 40 -11.19 0.41 6.30
CA GLU A 40 -10.63 1.75 6.05
C GLU A 40 -9.27 1.91 6.73
N MET A 41 -9.14 1.50 7.99
CA MET A 41 -7.85 1.52 8.69
C MET A 41 -6.81 0.65 7.99
N SER A 42 -7.17 -0.56 7.60
CA SER A 42 -6.26 -1.46 6.85
C SER A 42 -5.85 -0.87 5.49
N TYR A 43 -6.77 -0.21 4.79
CA TYR A 43 -6.47 0.49 3.54
C TYR A 43 -5.48 1.65 3.76
N PHE A 44 -5.72 2.50 4.77
CA PHE A 44 -4.81 3.62 5.07
C PHE A 44 -3.43 3.14 5.52
N GLN A 45 -3.34 2.07 6.30
CA GLN A 45 -2.05 1.46 6.66
C GLN A 45 -1.29 0.95 5.43
N ALA A 46 -1.99 0.27 4.50
CA ALA A 46 -1.38 -0.19 3.26
C ALA A 46 -0.91 0.99 2.37
N LEU A 47 -1.72 2.05 2.28
CA LEU A 47 -1.37 3.26 1.53
C LEU A 47 -0.13 3.94 2.10
N GLN A 48 -0.05 4.08 3.43
CA GLN A 48 1.13 4.62 4.10
C GLN A 48 2.38 3.78 3.79
N GLY A 49 2.25 2.45 3.75
CA GLY A 49 3.33 1.54 3.37
C GLY A 49 3.83 1.79 1.94
N VAL A 50 2.93 1.95 0.97
CA VAL A 50 3.30 2.30 -0.43
C VAL A 50 4.02 3.65 -0.50
N ILE A 51 3.52 4.67 0.22
CA ILE A 51 4.14 6.00 0.25
C ILE A 51 5.59 5.90 0.76
N VAL A 52 5.80 5.25 1.90
CA VAL A 52 7.14 5.11 2.50
C VAL A 52 8.09 4.32 1.60
N SER A 53 7.64 3.19 1.04
CA SER A 53 8.45 2.39 0.12
C SER A 53 8.85 3.17 -1.14
N THR A 54 7.92 3.98 -1.68
CA THR A 54 8.18 4.83 -2.83
C THR A 54 9.20 5.92 -2.50
N GLN A 55 9.04 6.59 -1.36
CA GLN A 55 10.00 7.60 -0.90
C GLN A 55 11.40 7.01 -0.73
N ASN A 56 11.49 5.82 -0.12
CA ASN A 56 12.77 5.12 0.07
C ASN A 56 13.43 4.72 -1.25
N ALA A 57 12.66 4.22 -2.22
CA ALA A 57 13.18 3.87 -3.55
C ALA A 57 13.67 5.11 -4.32
N VAL A 58 12.95 6.22 -4.24
CA VAL A 58 13.34 7.49 -4.85
C VAL A 58 14.61 8.03 -4.21
N ALA A 59 14.70 8.04 -2.88
CA ALA A 59 15.88 8.51 -2.15
C ALA A 59 17.13 7.68 -2.48
N GLN A 60 17.02 6.35 -2.53
CA GLN A 60 18.14 5.47 -2.90
C GLN A 60 18.60 5.70 -4.34
N ASN A 61 17.67 5.94 -5.27
CA ASN A 61 18.01 6.27 -6.66
C ASN A 61 18.72 7.63 -6.77
N ALA A 62 18.32 8.63 -5.96
CA ALA A 62 18.95 9.95 -5.95
C ALA A 62 20.37 9.95 -5.36
N VAL A 63 20.66 9.09 -4.37
CA VAL A 63 22.02 8.90 -3.81
C VAL A 63 22.94 8.13 -4.75
N SER A 64 22.37 7.31 -5.63
CA SER A 64 23.12 6.44 -6.57
C SER A 64 23.42 7.11 -7.92
N GLN A 65 23.04 8.38 -8.11
CA GLN A 65 23.37 9.21 -9.27
C GLN A 65 24.48 10.21 -8.92
#